data_AF-A0A662HBG1-F1
#
_entry.id   AF-A0A662HBG1-F1
#
_cell.length_a   1.000
_cell.length_b   1.000
_cell.length_c   1.000
_cell.angle_alpha   90.00
_cell.angle_beta   90.00
_cell.angle_gamma   90.00
#
_symmetry.space_group_name_H-M   'P 1'
#
loop_
_entity.id
_entity.type
_entity.pdbx_description
1 polymer ?
#
loop_
_entity_poly.entity_id
_entity_poly.type
_entity_poly.pdbx_seq_one_letter_code
_entity_poly.pdbx_strand_id
1 'polypeptide(L)'
;MSGVFTKEWALKWIRGSILSYVTGGITLRMVVGRIRRALKSYGVKKGEVIAIIDVIQDSPVYLPSLSRDEKASKLEPLRRALEEM
;
A
#
# COMPACT_ATOMS: atom_id res chain seq x y z
N MET A 1 -16.59 -17.63 3.96
CA MET A 1 -15.89 -16.58 4.74
C MET A 1 -16.75 -15.33 4.73
N SER A 2 -17.01 -14.70 5.88
CA SER A 2 -17.75 -13.43 5.91
C SER A 2 -16.91 -12.32 5.26
N GLY A 3 -17.57 -11.34 4.61
CA GLY A 3 -16.88 -10.30 3.84
C GLY A 3 -15.92 -9.42 4.66
N VAL A 4 -16.11 -9.34 5.99
CA VAL A 4 -15.26 -8.59 6.92
C VAL A 4 -13.86 -9.20 7.01
N PHE A 5 -13.75 -10.53 7.16
CA PHE A 5 -12.46 -11.23 7.22
C PHE A 5 -11.66 -11.07 5.92
N THR A 6 -12.35 -11.07 4.78
CA THR A 6 -11.71 -10.91 3.46
C THR A 6 -11.10 -9.53 3.27
N LYS A 7 -11.79 -8.47 3.72
CA LYS A 7 -11.29 -7.10 3.64
C LYS A 7 -10.07 -6.87 4.54
N GLU A 8 -10.14 -7.32 5.78
CA GLU A 8 -9.05 -7.15 6.74
C GLU A 8 -7.76 -7.88 6.27
N TRP A 9 -7.92 -9.10 5.79
CA TRP A 9 -6.82 -9.85 5.17
C TRP A 9 -6.23 -9.10 3.97
N ALA A 10 -7.08 -8.55 3.09
CA ALA A 10 -6.62 -7.80 1.92
C ALA A 10 -5.84 -6.54 2.32
N LEU A 11 -6.28 -5.80 3.34
CA LEU A 11 -5.55 -4.62 3.85
C LEU A 11 -4.16 -5.01 4.37
N LYS A 12 -4.03 -6.11 5.11
CA LYS A 12 -2.73 -6.64 5.57
C LYS A 12 -1.84 -7.03 4.39
N TRP A 13 -2.40 -7.70 3.38
CA TRP A 13 -1.69 -8.06 2.15
C TRP A 13 -1.23 -6.85 1.35
N ILE A 14 -2.04 -5.80 1.23
CA ILE A 14 -1.67 -4.54 0.59
C ILE A 14 -0.54 -3.86 1.34
N ARG A 15 -0.62 -3.75 2.68
CA ARG A 15 0.48 -3.19 3.49
C ARG A 15 1.80 -3.91 3.24
N GLY A 16 1.80 -5.25 3.30
CA GLY A 16 2.99 -6.05 3.02
C GLY A 16 3.53 -5.84 1.60
N SER A 17 2.65 -5.69 0.62
CA SER A 17 3.03 -5.40 -0.77
C SER A 17 3.65 -4.00 -0.92
N ILE A 18 3.11 -2.98 -0.25
CA ILE A 18 3.67 -1.63 -0.27
C ILE A 18 5.06 -1.62 0.36
N LEU A 19 5.23 -2.27 1.52
CA LEU A 19 6.54 -2.40 2.17
C LEU A 19 7.56 -3.09 1.25
N SER A 20 7.17 -4.19 0.61
CA SER A 20 8.02 -4.90 -0.35
C SER A 20 8.35 -4.06 -1.58
N TYR A 21 7.44 -3.20 -2.05
CA TYR A 21 7.70 -2.27 -3.14
C TYR A 21 8.75 -1.22 -2.74
N VAL A 22 8.60 -0.59 -1.57
CA VAL A 22 9.53 0.45 -1.09
C VAL A 22 10.95 -0.09 -0.89
N THR A 23 11.08 -1.35 -0.47
CA THR A 23 12.37 -2.04 -0.31
C THR A 23 12.88 -2.71 -1.59
N GLY A 24 12.18 -2.59 -2.71
CA GLY A 24 12.61 -3.11 -4.03
C GLY A 24 12.34 -4.60 -4.26
N GLY A 25 11.61 -5.27 -3.38
CA GLY A 25 11.23 -6.69 -3.54
C GLY A 25 10.14 -6.96 -4.59
N ILE A 26 9.32 -5.96 -4.93
CA ILE A 26 8.35 -6.04 -6.05
C ILE A 26 8.32 -4.73 -6.85
N THR A 27 7.85 -4.80 -8.09
CA THR A 27 7.74 -3.63 -8.98
C THR A 27 6.47 -2.81 -8.72
N LEU A 28 6.47 -1.54 -9.15
CA LEU A 28 5.29 -0.65 -9.09
C LEU A 28 4.07 -1.29 -9.76
N ARG A 29 4.26 -1.90 -10.94
CA ARG A 29 3.18 -2.58 -11.68
C ARG A 29 2.53 -3.69 -10.85
N MET A 30 3.32 -4.46 -10.12
CA MET A 30 2.82 -5.54 -9.27
C MET A 30 1.99 -5.02 -8.10
N VAL A 31 2.49 -4.03 -7.34
CA VAL A 31 1.75 -3.47 -6.20
C VAL A 31 0.46 -2.79 -6.66
N VAL A 32 0.48 -2.07 -7.78
CA VAL A 32 -0.72 -1.47 -8.40
C VAL A 32 -1.74 -2.54 -8.80
N GLY A 33 -1.29 -3.64 -9.42
CA GLY A 33 -2.18 -4.76 -9.78
C GLY A 33 -2.85 -5.38 -8.55
N ARG A 34 -2.11 -5.53 -7.45
CA ARG A 34 -2.64 -6.06 -6.18
C ARG A 34 -3.67 -5.11 -5.56
N ILE A 35 -3.38 -3.81 -5.54
CA ILE A 35 -4.32 -2.78 -5.07
C ILE A 35 -5.60 -2.81 -5.89
N ARG A 36 -5.52 -2.80 -7.23
CA ARG A 36 -6.69 -2.89 -8.12
C ARG A 36 -7.56 -4.11 -7.82
N ARG A 37 -6.93 -5.27 -7.59
CA ARG A 37 -7.64 -6.50 -7.19
C ARG A 37 -8.35 -6.32 -5.85
N ALA A 38 -7.70 -5.71 -4.86
CA ALA A 38 -8.29 -5.50 -3.55
C ALA A 38 -9.49 -4.54 -3.59
N LEU A 39 -9.40 -3.47 -4.37
CA LEU A 39 -10.49 -2.52 -4.58
C LEU A 39 -11.71 -3.20 -5.24
N LYS A 40 -11.47 -4.05 -6.24
CA LYS A 40 -12.54 -4.71 -7.02
C LYS A 40 -13.18 -5.90 -6.31
N SER A 41 -12.39 -6.70 -5.57
CA SER A 41 -12.82 -8.03 -5.13
C SER A 41 -12.93 -8.20 -3.62
N TYR A 42 -12.33 -7.30 -2.82
CA TYR A 42 -12.20 -7.50 -1.37
C TYR A 42 -12.82 -6.36 -0.54
N GLY A 43 -13.58 -5.47 -1.16
CA GLY A 43 -14.28 -4.38 -0.46
C GLY A 43 -13.36 -3.29 0.11
N VAL A 44 -12.07 -3.31 -0.26
CA VAL A 44 -11.11 -2.26 0.09
C VAL A 44 -11.46 -0.96 -0.63
N LYS A 45 -11.30 0.17 0.05
CA LYS A 45 -11.50 1.50 -0.52
C LYS A 45 -10.16 2.18 -0.77
N LYS A 46 -10.11 3.04 -1.79
CA LYS A 46 -8.92 3.83 -2.15
C LYS A 46 -8.37 4.62 -0.96
N GLY A 47 -9.24 5.25 -0.18
CA GLY A 47 -8.87 5.98 1.04
C GLY A 47 -8.17 5.12 2.10
N GLU A 48 -8.50 3.83 2.21
CA GLU A 48 -7.83 2.91 3.15
C GLU A 48 -6.42 2.56 2.69
N VAL A 49 -6.20 2.49 1.38
CA VAL A 49 -4.87 2.29 0.81
C VAL A 49 -4.02 3.56 1.01
N ILE A 50 -4.60 4.74 0.80
CA ILE A 50 -3.93 6.02 1.07
C ILE A 50 -3.54 6.11 2.55
N ALA A 51 -4.44 5.76 3.47
CA ALA A 51 -4.14 5.74 4.90
C ALA A 51 -3.00 4.77 5.25
N ILE A 52 -2.90 3.61 4.58
CA ILE A 52 -1.75 2.70 4.75
C ILE A 52 -0.45 3.37 4.30
N ILE A 53 -0.46 4.08 3.17
CA ILE A 53 0.72 4.79 2.65
C ILE A 53 1.15 5.89 3.63
N ASP A 54 0.21 6.68 4.13
CA ASP A 54 0.47 7.75 5.10
C ASP A 54 1.09 7.19 6.39
N VAL A 55 0.53 6.10 6.93
CA VAL A 55 1.08 5.42 8.10
C VAL A 55 2.50 4.89 7.84
N ILE A 56 2.79 4.31 6.68
CA ILE A 56 4.14 3.83 6.36
C ILE A 56 5.12 5.01 6.26
N GLN A 57 4.69 6.13 5.68
CA GLN A 57 5.51 7.32 5.49
C GLN A 57 5.85 7.99 6.83
N ASP A 58 4.86 8.21 7.69
CA ASP A 58 4.99 9.02 8.90
C ASP A 58 5.43 8.22 10.13
N SER A 59 5.18 6.91 10.16
CA SER A 59 5.54 6.08 11.31
C SER A 59 7.04 5.75 11.34
N PRO A 60 7.71 5.88 12.50
CA PRO A 60 9.09 5.43 12.67
C PRO A 60 9.22 3.89 12.73
N VAL A 61 8.11 3.17 12.94
CA VAL A 61 8.11 1.70 13.05
C VAL A 61 8.32 1.04 11.69
N TYR A 62 7.80 1.64 10.61
CA TYR A 62 7.97 1.11 9.27
C TYR A 62 9.26 1.62 8.66
N LEU A 63 10.07 0.70 8.12
CA LEU A 63 11.31 1.02 7.39
C LEU A 63 12.20 1.99 8.20
N PRO A 64 12.63 1.61 9.42
CA PRO A 64 13.34 2.51 10.32
C PRO A 64 14.69 2.99 9.78
N SER A 65 15.23 2.33 8.75
CA SER A 65 16.45 2.73 8.05
C SER A 65 16.23 3.85 7.03
N LEU A 66 14.98 4.29 6.80
CA LEU A 66 14.65 5.36 5.86
C LEU A 66 14.07 6.55 6.62
N SER A 67 14.53 7.75 6.26
CA SER A 67 13.90 9.00 6.66
C SER A 67 12.48 9.13 6.10
N ARG A 68 11.71 10.04 6.68
CA ARG A 68 10.37 10.38 6.19
C ARG A 68 10.39 10.81 4.72
N ASP A 69 11.38 11.61 4.32
CA ASP A 69 11.46 12.15 2.96
C ASP A 69 11.87 11.08 1.94
N GLU A 70 12.74 10.14 2.33
CA GLU A 70 13.06 8.96 1.51
C GLU A 70 11.83 8.07 1.31
N LYS A 71 11.03 7.87 2.37
CA LYS A 71 9.75 7.15 2.26
C LYS A 71 8.79 7.88 1.34
N ALA A 72 8.64 9.20 1.48
CA ALA A 72 7.77 10.01 0.64
C ALA A 72 8.17 9.91 -0.85
N SER A 73 9.46 10.08 -1.15
CA SER A 73 9.99 9.94 -2.51
C SER A 73 9.73 8.56 -3.12
N LYS A 74 9.93 7.48 -2.34
CA LYS A 74 9.68 6.10 -2.81
C LYS A 74 8.19 5.77 -2.96
N LEU A 75 7.30 6.40 -2.19
CA LEU A 75 5.86 6.17 -2.22
C LEU A 75 5.12 7.04 -3.24
N GLU A 76 5.71 8.15 -3.66
CA GLU A 76 5.13 9.11 -4.61
C GLU A 76 4.64 8.46 -5.92
N PRO A 77 5.39 7.56 -6.59
CA PRO A 77 4.88 6.90 -7.79
C PRO A 77 3.62 6.07 -7.53
N LEU A 78 3.49 5.49 -6.34
CA LEU A 78 2.32 4.73 -5.95
C LEU A 78 1.12 5.65 -5.66
N ARG A 79 1.34 6.83 -5.07
CA ARG A 79 0.30 7.85 -4.86
C ARG A 79 -0.28 8.33 -6.18
N ARG A 80 0.59 8.67 -7.15
CA ARG A 80 0.16 9.06 -8.51
C ARG A 80 -0.65 7.96 -9.20
N ALA A 81 -0.14 6.73 -9.14
CA ALA A 81 -0.86 5.59 -9.70
C ALA A 81 -2.25 5.40 -9.05
N LEU A 82 -2.39 5.70 -7.75
CA LEU A 82 -3.69 5.68 -7.08
C LEU A 82 -4.59 6.80 -7.59
N GLU A 83 -4.12 8.03 -7.78
CA GLU A 83 -4.94 9.15 -8.30
C GLU A 83 -5.61 8.80 -9.64
N GLU A 84 -4.88 8.12 -10.53
CA GLU A 84 -5.33 7.66 -11.85
C GLU A 84 -6.26 6.42 -11.82
N MET A 85 -6.52 5.83 -10.64
CA MET A 85 -7.40 4.65 -10.45
C MET A 85 -8.83 5.00 -10.06
#